data_AF-A0A7X8TI13-F1
#
_entry.id   AF-A0A7X8TI13-F1
#
_cell.length_a   1.000
_cell.length_b   1.000
_cell.length_c   1.000
_cell.angle_alpha   90.00
_cell.angle_beta   90.00
_cell.angle_gamma   90.00
#
_symmetry.space_group_name_H-M   'P 1'
#
loop_
_entity.id
_entity.type
_entity.pdbx_description
1 polymer ?
#
loop_
_entity_poly.entity_id
_entity_poly.type
_entity_poly.pdbx_seq_one_letter_code
_entity_poly.pdbx_strand_id
1 'polypeptide(L)' 'MAQPSGQDAIAAAWSAERRLLNPAVRSDSETLQKLLAADFHEIGQSGKHWTRDEILNVLISNSFACSVATSTGSRSSV' A
#
# COMPACT_ATOMS: atom_id res chain seq x y z
N MET A 1 13.19 -17.73 18.84
CA MET A 1 13.43 -17.51 17.40
C MET A 1 14.76 -16.77 17.30
N ALA A 2 15.77 -17.32 16.62
CA ALA A 2 17.01 -16.59 16.40
C ALA A 2 16.71 -15.35 15.53
N GLN A 3 17.26 -14.19 15.88
CA GLN A 3 17.08 -12.99 15.07
C GLN A 3 17.82 -13.18 13.73
N PRO A 4 17.25 -12.72 12.61
CA PRO A 4 17.93 -12.75 11.31
C PRO A 4 19.24 -11.95 11.40
N SER A 5 20.25 -12.36 10.64
CA SER A 5 21.46 -11.56 10.53
C SER A 5 21.12 -10.19 9.91
N GLY A 6 21.98 -9.19 10.12
CA GLY A 6 21.76 -7.86 9.51
C GLY A 6 21.62 -7.93 7.99
N GLN A 7 22.36 -8.82 7.33
CA GLN A 7 22.29 -9.02 5.88
C GLN A 7 20.93 -9.60 5.46
N ASP A 8 20.41 -10.58 6.21
CA ASP A 8 19.11 -11.20 5.96
C ASP A 8 17.97 -10.21 6.18
N ALA A 9 18.07 -9.38 7.23
CA ALA A 9 17.09 -8.33 7.51
C ALA A 9 17.02 -7.28 6.40
N ILE A 10 18.18 -6.86 5.86
CA ILE A 10 18.24 -5.92 4.72
C ILE A 10 17.61 -6.54 3.47
N ALA A 11 17.97 -7.79 3.15
CA ALA A 11 17.42 -8.48 1.98
C ALA A 11 15.89 -8.65 2.06
N ALA A 12 15.39 -8.96 3.26
CA ALA A 12 13.96 -9.07 3.53
C ALA A 12 13.25 -7.72 3.39
N ALA A 13 13.80 -6.65 3.98
CA ALA A 13 13.25 -5.30 3.88
C ALA A 13 13.21 -4.80 2.43
N TRP A 14 14.28 -5.01 1.67
CA TRP A 14 14.34 -4.63 0.26
C TRP A 14 13.29 -5.36 -0.59
N SER A 15 13.10 -6.65 -0.34
CA SER A 15 12.09 -7.45 -1.05
C SER A 15 10.67 -7.00 -0.71
N ALA A 16 10.42 -6.66 0.57
CA ALA A 16 9.15 -6.13 1.02
C ALA A 16 8.85 -4.76 0.41
N GLU A 17 9.83 -3.86 0.35
CA GLU A 17 9.71 -2.53 -0.27
C GLU A 17 9.33 -2.65 -1.75
N ARG A 18 10.06 -3.47 -2.52
CA ARG A 18 9.73 -3.70 -3.94
C ARG A 18 8.32 -4.25 -4.13
N ARG A 19 7.84 -5.09 -3.22
CA ARG A 19 6.47 -5.61 -3.24
C ARG A 19 5.45 -4.51 -2.90
N LEU A 20 5.75 -3.65 -1.93
CA LEU A 20 4.92 -2.51 -1.53
C LEU A 20 4.77 -1.46 -2.65
N LEU A 21 5.74 -1.34 -3.56
CA LEU A 21 5.66 -0.45 -4.73
C LEU A 21 4.71 -0.95 -5.83
N ASN A 22 4.28 -2.21 -5.79
CA ASN A 22 3.34 -2.75 -6.78
C ASN A 22 1.91 -2.24 -6.51
N PRO A 23 1.25 -1.54 -7.46
CA PRO A 23 -0.10 -1.03 -7.27
C PRO A 23 -1.14 -2.11 -6.90
N ALA A 24 -1.03 -3.31 -7.48
CA ALA A 24 -1.93 -4.43 -7.19
C ALA A 24 -1.75 -4.97 -5.76
N VAL A 25 -0.56 -4.80 -5.16
CA VAL A 25 -0.32 -5.09 -3.75
C VAL A 25 -0.88 -3.98 -2.86
N ARG A 26 -0.70 -2.71 -3.26
CA ARG A 26 -1.22 -1.55 -2.49
C ARG A 26 -2.75 -1.48 -2.47
N SER A 27 -3.41 -2.17 -3.39
CA SER A 27 -4.87 -2.28 -3.43
C SER A 27 -5.41 -3.50 -2.67
N ASP A 28 -4.56 -4.44 -2.28
CA ASP A 28 -4.92 -5.65 -1.55
C ASP A 28 -4.73 -5.46 -0.05
N SER A 29 -5.83 -5.30 0.68
CA SER A 29 -5.82 -4.99 2.12
C SER A 29 -5.05 -6.02 2.94
N GLU A 30 -5.25 -7.31 2.67
CA GLU A 30 -4.64 -8.37 3.47
C GLU A 30 -3.11 -8.42 3.29
N THR A 31 -2.63 -8.28 2.06
CA THR A 31 -1.19 -8.26 1.76
C THR A 31 -0.56 -6.99 2.30
N LEU A 32 -1.18 -5.83 2.12
CA LEU A 32 -0.66 -4.56 2.60
C LEU A 32 -0.53 -4.54 4.13
N GLN A 33 -1.51 -5.09 4.84
CA GLN A 33 -1.47 -5.27 6.29
C GLN A 33 -0.31 -6.15 6.79
N LYS A 34 0.13 -7.13 6.00
CA LYS A 34 1.28 -7.98 6.33
C LYS A 34 2.63 -7.30 6.04
N LEU A 35 2.65 -6.31 5.15
CA LEU A 35 3.87 -5.56 4.80
C LEU A 35 4.16 -4.42 5.76
N LEU A 36 3.12 -3.82 6.35
CA LEU A 36 3.27 -2.76 7.35
C LEU A 36 3.32 -3.37 8.76
N ALA A 37 4.22 -2.88 9.60
CA ALA A 37 4.25 -3.24 11.02
C ALA A 37 2.93 -2.82 11.71
N ALA A 38 2.54 -3.49 12.79
CA ALA A 38 1.30 -3.19 13.50
C ALA A 38 1.28 -1.78 14.12
N ASP A 39 2.46 -1.31 14.55
CA ASP A 39 2.74 0.00 15.12
C ASP A 39 3.31 0.98 14.08
N PHE A 40 3.09 0.74 12.79
CA PHE A 40 3.60 1.61 11.74
C PHE A 40 2.91 2.98 11.75
N HIS A 41 3.72 4.03 11.64
CA HIS A 41 3.31 5.42 11.52
C HIS A 41 4.14 6.15 10.45
N GLU A 42 3.52 7.09 9.73
CA GLU A 42 4.17 7.91 8.72
C GLU A 42 3.89 9.40 8.94
N ILE A 43 4.87 10.26 8.65
CA ILE A 43 4.69 11.72 8.64
C ILE A 43 4.56 12.15 7.19
N GLY A 44 3.36 12.58 6.79
CA GLY A 44 3.12 13.06 5.44
C GLY A 44 3.76 14.44 5.19
N GLN A 45 3.84 14.85 3.93
CA GLN A 45 4.44 16.14 3.54
C GLN A 45 3.81 17.36 4.24
N SER A 46 2.54 17.29 4.63
CA SER A 46 1.84 18.34 5.39
C SER A 46 2.21 18.41 6.87
N GLY A 47 3.04 17.49 7.37
CA GLY A 47 3.30 17.28 8.79
C GLY A 47 2.20 16.46 9.50
N LYS A 48 1.16 16.03 8.79
CA LYS A 48 0.16 15.12 9.36
C LYS A 48 0.81 13.78 9.71
N HIS A 49 0.58 13.30 10.93
CA HIS A 49 0.88 11.93 11.32
C HIS A 49 -0.24 11.00 10.83
N TRP A 50 0.14 9.91 10.21
CA TRP A 50 -0.74 8.89 9.69
C TRP A 50 -0.50 7.58 10.43
N THR A 51 -1.58 7.00 10.95
CA THR A 51 -1.57 5.64 11.46
C THR A 51 -1.62 4.63 10.31
N ARG A 52 -1.15 3.41 10.57
CA ARG A 52 -1.32 2.29 9.64
C ARG A 52 -2.75 2.17 9.09
N ASP A 53 -3.76 2.24 9.96
CA ASP A 53 -5.16 2.08 9.55
C ASP A 53 -5.64 3.20 8.63
N GLU A 54 -5.23 4.44 8.90
CA GLU A 54 -5.52 5.57 8.01
C GLU A 54 -4.84 5.40 6.63
N ILE A 55 -3.59 4.94 6.60
CA ILE A 55 -2.84 4.69 5.35
C ILE A 55 -3.52 3.59 4.54
N LEU A 56 -3.87 2.47 5.18
CA LEU A 56 -4.59 1.37 4.55
C LEU A 56 -5.86 1.90 3.89
N ASN A 57 -6.68 2.64 4.64
CA ASN A 57 -7.93 3.18 4.14
C ASN A 57 -7.74 4.10 2.92
N VAL A 58 -6.76 5.01 2.97
CA VAL A 58 -6.49 5.94 1.86
C VAL A 58 -5.97 5.21 0.63
N LEU A 59 -5.00 4.30 0.77
CA LEU A 59 -4.39 3.62 -0.36
C LEU A 59 -5.36 2.69 -1.07
N ILE A 60 -6.15 1.93 -0.30
CA ILE A 60 -7.17 1.04 -0.81
C ILE A 60 -8.26 1.87 -1.54
N SER A 61 -8.75 2.95 -0.91
CA SER A 61 -9.76 3.83 -1.52
C SER A 61 -9.27 4.49 -2.80
N ASN A 62 -8.03 4.98 -2.83
CA ASN A 62 -7.44 5.61 -4.01
C ASN A 62 -7.23 4.61 -5.16
N SER A 63 -6.92 3.35 -4.85
CA SER A 63 -6.84 2.31 -5.88
C SER A 63 -8.20 2.03 -6.52
N PHE A 64 -9.28 1.98 -5.71
CA PHE A 64 -10.63 1.83 -6.25
C PHE A 64 -11.07 3.02 -7.12
N ALA A 65 -10.66 4.25 -6.79
CA ALA A 65 -10.98 5.44 -7.55
C ALA A 65 -10.42 5.43 -8.99
N CYS A 66 -9.22 4.87 -9.21
CA CYS A 66 -8.66 4.71 -10.55
C CYS A 66 -9.31 3.54 -11.34
N SER A 67 -9.74 2.48 -10.63
CA SER A 67 -10.34 1.29 -11.26
C SER A 67 -11.81 1.47 -11.66
N VAL A 68 -12.56 2.35 -10.98
CA VAL A 68 -13.98 2.63 -11.33
C VAL A 68 -14.13 3.58 -12.52
N ALA A 69 -13.07 4.34 -12.86
CA ALA A 69 -13.07 5.30 -13.95
C ALA A 69 -13.09 4.67 -15.37
N THR A 70 -13.15 3.34 -15.50
CA THR A 70 -13.07 2.64 -16.80
C THR A 70 -14.31 1.87 -17.26
N SER A 71 -15.50 2.04 -16.64
CA SER A 71 -16.71 1.28 -17.09
C SER A 71 -17.92 2.06 -17.61
N THR A 72 -17.94 3.39 -17.64
CA THR A 72 -19.12 4.12 -18.15
C THR A 72 -18.75 5.19 -19.17
N GLY A 73 -18.82 4.82 -20.45
CA GLY A 73 -18.62 5.74 -21.56
C GLY A 73 -18.76 5.12 -22.95
N SER A 74 -19.59 4.08 -23.13
CA SER A 74 -20.02 3.70 -24.47
C SER A 74 -21.06 4.73 -24.97
N ARG A 75 -20.56 5.71 -25.73
CA ARG A 75 -21.17 6.34 -26.92
C ARG A 75 -22.67 6.09 -27.18
N SER A 76 -23.45 7.17 -27.26
CA SER A 76 -24.60 7.26 -28.17
C SER A 76 -24.47 8.53 -29.00
N SER A 77 -24.05 8.34 -30.25
CA SER A 77 -24.22 9.29 -31.34
C SER A 77 -25.65 9.13 -31.86
N VAL A 78 -26.39 10.24 -31.95
CA VAL A 78 -27.53 10.41 -32.87
C VAL A 78 -27.44 11.81 -33.47
#